data_AF-A0A835W4F9-F1
#
_entry.id   AF-A0A835W4F9-F1
#
_cell.length_a   1.000
_cell.length_b   1.000
_cell.length_c   1.000
_cell.angle_alpha   90.00
_cell.angle_beta   90.00
_cell.angle_gamma   90.00
#
_symmetry.space_group_name_H-M   'P 1'
#
loop_
_entity.id
_entity.type
_entity.pdbx_description
1 polymer ?
#
loop_
_entity_poly.entity_id
_entity_poly.type
_entity_poly.pdbx_seq_one_letter_code
_entity_poly.pdbx_strand_id
1 'polypeptide(L)'
;MLPRVAVKTQAYVEASTSYAVLQQAVAYAVVLGAEGLYTRSQLPEGAAGRPEVVPVAAGVGTTALACALVSLNNDALYTPAFIVGLLSSGAMLAYCVKRTLDVKQDDTDWPGPKAWPATMGLISFFALNVFIQALRAEL
;
A
#
# COMPACT_ATOMS: atom_id res chain seq x y z
N MET A 1 41.38 -28.21 3.81
CA MET A 1 40.44 -27.15 3.40
C MET A 1 39.08 -27.47 3.99
N LEU A 2 38.59 -26.67 4.94
CA LEU A 2 37.24 -26.85 5.49
C LEU A 2 36.21 -26.16 4.57
N PRO A 3 35.04 -26.76 4.33
CA PRO A 3 34.01 -26.15 3.51
C PRO A 3 33.48 -24.88 4.20
N ARG A 4 33.41 -23.77 3.44
CA ARG A 4 32.73 -22.55 3.89
C ARG A 4 31.24 -22.86 4.04
N VAL A 5 30.75 -22.89 5.27
CA VAL A 5 29.31 -22.85 5.54
C VAL A 5 28.80 -21.52 5.02
N ALA A 6 27.99 -21.55 3.96
CA ALA A 6 27.31 -20.36 3.47
C ALA A 6 26.30 -19.93 4.53
N VAL A 7 26.65 -18.91 5.31
CA VAL A 7 25.71 -18.27 6.23
C VAL A 7 24.67 -17.56 5.37
N LYS A 8 23.47 -18.14 5.26
CA LYS A 8 22.30 -17.41 4.79
C LYS A 8 21.90 -16.46 5.89
N THR A 9 22.23 -15.18 5.74
CA THR A 9 21.64 -14.12 6.56
C THR A 9 20.17 -14.01 6.18
N GLN A 10 19.31 -14.83 6.79
CA GLN A 10 17.89 -14.50 6.85
C GLN A 10 17.74 -13.40 7.88
N ALA A 11 17.26 -12.23 7.46
CA ALA A 11 16.82 -11.22 8.40
C ALA A 11 15.69 -11.84 9.22
N TYR A 12 16.00 -12.21 10.46
CA TYR A 12 15.06 -12.82 11.39
C TYR A 12 13.97 -11.81 11.74
N VAL A 13 12.78 -12.02 11.18
CA VAL A 13 11.51 -11.58 11.76
C VAL A 13 10.55 -12.75 11.58
N GLU A 14 10.63 -13.74 12.47
CA GLU A 14 9.67 -14.83 12.56
C GLU A 14 8.40 -14.36 13.30
N ALA A 15 7.77 -13.31 12.75
CA ALA A 15 6.31 -13.21 12.83
C ALA A 15 5.80 -14.05 11.68
N SER A 16 4.75 -14.87 11.86
CA SER A 16 4.19 -15.59 10.72
C SER A 16 3.91 -14.56 9.61
N THR A 17 4.30 -14.85 8.38
CA THR A 17 4.27 -13.91 7.24
C THR A 17 2.93 -13.15 7.18
N SER A 18 1.83 -13.83 7.52
CA SER A 18 0.49 -13.27 7.70
C SER A 18 0.40 -12.09 8.68
N TYR A 19 1.01 -12.16 9.87
CA TYR A 19 0.99 -11.07 10.85
C TYR A 19 1.81 -9.86 10.39
N ALA A 20 2.97 -10.07 9.76
CA ALA A 20 3.76 -8.97 9.20
C ALA A 20 3.00 -8.25 8.08
N VAL A 21 2.36 -9.01 7.19
CA VAL A 21 1.50 -8.49 6.12
C VAL A 21 0.31 -7.75 6.70
N LEU A 22 -0.33 -8.27 7.75
CA LEU A 22 -1.44 -7.62 8.43
C LEU A 22 -1.04 -6.25 8.99
N GLN A 23 0.09 -6.15 9.68
CA GLN A 23 0.56 -4.88 10.24
C GLN A 23 0.80 -3.84 9.14
N GLN A 24 1.44 -4.24 8.05
CA GLN A 24 1.73 -3.35 6.92
C GLN A 24 0.45 -2.95 6.17
N ALA A 25 -0.49 -3.88 6.00
CA ALA A 25 -1.78 -3.62 5.36
C ALA A 25 -2.66 -2.68 6.19
N VAL A 26 -2.70 -2.84 7.52
CA VAL A 26 -3.41 -1.92 8.42
C VAL A 26 -2.78 -0.53 8.36
N ALA A 27 -1.45 -0.43 8.48
CA ALA A 27 -0.75 0.84 8.38
C ALA A 27 -1.02 1.52 7.03
N TYR A 28 -0.99 0.75 5.94
CA TYR A 28 -1.29 1.24 4.59
C TYR A 28 -2.72 1.80 4.49
N ALA A 29 -3.73 1.05 4.95
CA ALA A 29 -5.13 1.48 4.90
C ALA A 29 -5.36 2.79 5.69
N VAL A 30 -4.76 2.89 6.88
CA VAL A 30 -4.86 4.09 7.73
C VAL A 30 -4.20 5.28 7.05
N VAL A 31 -2.97 5.13 6.55
CA VAL A 31 -2.24 6.23 5.90
C VAL A 31 -2.92 6.66 4.61
N LEU A 32 -3.43 5.72 3.81
CA LEU A 32 -4.19 6.03 2.59
C LEU A 32 -5.45 6.85 2.91
N GLY A 33 -6.21 6.45 3.93
CA GLY A 33 -7.39 7.18 4.37
C GLY A 33 -7.05 8.57 4.90
N ALA A 34 -6.00 8.66 5.72
CA ALA A 34 -5.54 9.92 6.29
C ALA A 34 -5.02 10.90 5.22
N GLU A 35 -4.21 10.44 4.25
CA GLU A 35 -3.76 11.25 3.12
C GLU A 35 -4.95 11.72 2.29
N GLY A 36 -5.89 10.82 1.98
CA GLY A 36 -7.08 11.17 1.21
C GLY A 36 -7.91 12.26 1.89
N LEU A 37 -8.16 12.14 3.19
CA LEU A 37 -8.90 13.15 3.96
C LEU A 37 -8.13 14.46 4.09
N TYR A 38 -6.85 14.39 4.44
CA TYR A 38 -5.99 15.55 4.61
C TYR A 38 -5.88 16.35 3.32
N THR A 39 -5.42 15.72 2.23
CA THR A 39 -5.23 16.39 0.93
C THR A 39 -6.55 16.94 0.39
N ARG A 40 -7.68 16.25 0.61
CA ARG A 40 -9.01 16.74 0.22
C ARG A 40 -9.45 17.97 1.01
N SER A 41 -9.06 18.09 2.28
CA SER A 41 -9.37 19.26 3.11
C SER A 41 -8.57 20.51 2.71
N GLN A 42 -7.40 20.32 2.10
CA GLN A 42 -6.49 21.42 1.71
C GLN A 42 -6.75 21.94 0.30
N LEU A 43 -7.43 21.16 -0.56
CA LEU A 43 -7.67 21.53 -1.96
C LEU A 43 -9.14 21.84 -2.21
N PRO A 44 -9.50 22.84 -3.04
CA PRO A 44 -10.89 23.11 -3.39
C PRO A 44 -11.49 22.02 -4.30
N GLU A 45 -12.81 21.97 -4.42
CA GLU A 45 -13.48 20.98 -5.27
C GLU A 45 -13.10 21.16 -6.75
N GLY A 46 -12.82 20.05 -7.43
CA GLY A 46 -12.36 20.06 -8.81
C GLY A 46 -10.88 20.43 -9.02
N ALA A 47 -10.13 20.75 -7.94
CA ALA A 47 -8.71 20.99 -8.06
C ALA A 47 -7.96 19.75 -8.57
N ALA A 48 -7.02 19.96 -9.49
CA ALA A 48 -6.15 18.90 -9.98
C ALA A 48 -5.39 18.25 -8.81
N GLY A 49 -5.36 16.91 -8.77
CA GLY A 49 -4.71 16.15 -7.69
C GLY A 49 -5.53 15.95 -6.42
N ARG A 50 -6.68 16.64 -6.28
CA ARG A 50 -7.59 16.41 -5.16
C ARG A 50 -8.05 14.95 -5.18
N PRO A 51 -7.85 14.18 -4.09
CA PRO A 51 -8.29 12.81 -4.04
C PRO A 51 -9.82 12.72 -4.13
N GLU A 52 -10.25 11.79 -4.96
CA GLU A 52 -11.64 11.40 -5.14
C GLU A 52 -12.03 10.47 -3.99
N VAL A 53 -13.25 10.66 -3.46
CA VAL A 53 -13.72 9.89 -2.30
C VAL A 53 -13.89 8.42 -2.64
N VAL A 54 -14.48 8.11 -3.80
CA VAL A 54 -14.83 6.73 -4.17
C VAL A 54 -13.57 5.85 -4.35
N PRO A 55 -12.55 6.24 -5.14
CA PRO A 55 -11.32 5.45 -5.25
C PRO A 55 -10.60 5.26 -3.91
N VAL A 56 -10.46 6.33 -3.11
CA VAL A 56 -9.79 6.22 -1.81
C VAL A 56 -10.55 5.31 -0.85
N ALA A 57 -11.88 5.49 -0.73
CA ALA A 57 -12.71 4.65 0.12
C ALA A 57 -12.68 3.18 -0.34
N ALA A 58 -12.67 2.92 -1.65
CA ALA A 58 -12.52 1.59 -2.20
C ALA A 58 -11.15 0.99 -1.86
N GLY A 59 -10.06 1.74 -1.99
CA GLY A 59 -8.71 1.30 -1.62
C GLY A 59 -8.60 0.96 -0.13
N VAL A 60 -9.08 1.84 0.74
CA VAL A 60 -9.11 1.62 2.20
C VAL A 60 -9.98 0.42 2.53
N GLY A 61 -11.19 0.34 2.00
CA GLY A 61 -12.15 -0.72 2.30
C GLY A 61 -11.68 -2.10 1.83
N THR A 62 -11.12 -2.20 0.63
CA THR A 62 -10.58 -3.45 0.10
C THR A 62 -9.31 -3.89 0.84
N THR A 63 -8.45 -2.95 1.25
CA THR A 63 -7.30 -3.27 2.11
C THR A 63 -7.77 -3.74 3.49
N ALA A 64 -8.76 -3.07 4.10
CA ALA A 64 -9.34 -3.50 5.37
C ALA A 64 -10.00 -4.87 5.27
N LEU A 65 -10.63 -5.20 4.15
CA LEU A 65 -11.13 -6.54 3.86
C LEU A 65 -10.00 -7.57 3.83
N ALA A 66 -8.88 -7.28 3.17
CA ALA A 66 -7.70 -8.15 3.19
C ALA A 66 -7.19 -8.35 4.64
N CYS A 67 -7.10 -7.28 5.43
CA CYS A 67 -6.72 -7.36 6.85
C CYS A 67 -7.68 -8.26 7.64
N ALA A 68 -8.98 -8.10 7.45
CA ALA A 68 -9.99 -8.90 8.14
C ALA A 68 -9.85 -10.39 7.78
N LEU A 69 -9.67 -10.72 6.50
CA LEU A 69 -9.47 -12.10 6.05
C LEU A 69 -8.21 -12.74 6.65
N VAL A 70 -7.10 -12.00 6.71
CA VAL A 70 -5.87 -12.48 7.39
C VAL A 70 -6.10 -12.66 8.89
N SER A 71 -6.85 -11.75 9.53
CA SER A 71 -7.12 -11.77 10.97
C SER A 71 -7.98 -12.95 11.43
N LEU A 72 -8.73 -13.58 10.53
CA LEU A 72 -9.49 -14.80 10.81
C LEU A 72 -8.59 -16.01 11.06
N ASN A 73 -7.28 -15.90 10.81
CA ASN A 73 -6.27 -16.91 11.10
C ASN A 73 -6.64 -18.30 10.57
N ASN A 74 -7.14 -18.32 9.32
CA ASN A 74 -7.53 -19.51 8.60
C ASN A 74 -6.68 -19.60 7.32
N ASP A 75 -5.86 -20.64 7.22
CA ASP A 75 -4.89 -20.84 6.14
C ASP A 75 -5.55 -20.81 4.75
N ALA A 76 -6.77 -21.34 4.62
CA ALA A 76 -7.52 -21.32 3.36
C ALA A 76 -7.89 -19.90 2.89
N LEU A 77 -7.82 -18.91 3.78
CA LEU A 77 -8.14 -17.51 3.50
C LEU A 77 -6.91 -16.63 3.25
N TYR A 78 -5.68 -17.11 3.49
CA TYR A 78 -4.49 -16.29 3.28
C TYR A 78 -4.24 -15.95 1.82
N THR A 79 -4.24 -16.94 0.93
CA THR A 79 -4.09 -16.69 -0.51
C THR A 79 -5.12 -15.69 -1.05
N PRO A 80 -6.44 -15.85 -0.83
CA PRO A 80 -7.41 -14.87 -1.32
C PRO A 80 -7.25 -13.50 -0.63
N ALA A 81 -6.90 -13.44 0.66
CA ALA A 81 -6.63 -12.17 1.33
C ALA A 81 -5.46 -11.42 0.69
N PHE A 82 -4.37 -12.12 0.38
CA PHE A 82 -3.20 -11.53 -0.24
C PHE A 82 -3.48 -11.11 -1.69
N ILE A 83 -4.32 -11.84 -2.44
CA ILE A 83 -4.79 -11.42 -3.77
C ILE A 83 -5.61 -10.13 -3.67
N VAL A 84 -6.54 -10.02 -2.73
CA VAL A 84 -7.33 -8.80 -2.53
C VAL A 84 -6.44 -7.61 -2.19
N GLY A 85 -5.48 -7.80 -1.27
CA GLY A 85 -4.51 -6.76 -0.90
C GLY A 85 -3.61 -6.34 -2.08
N LEU A 86 -3.15 -7.31 -2.87
CA LEU A 86 -2.36 -7.07 -4.09
C LEU A 86 -3.13 -6.21 -5.10
N LEU A 87 -4.37 -6.58 -5.40
CA LEU A 87 -5.21 -5.86 -6.35
C LEU A 87 -5.55 -4.45 -5.84
N SER A 88 -5.84 -4.32 -4.55
CA SER A 88 -6.13 -3.03 -3.91
C SER A 88 -4.92 -2.08 -4.00
N SER A 89 -3.76 -2.52 -3.51
CA SER A 89 -2.53 -1.73 -3.53
C SER A 89 -2.05 -1.43 -4.95
N GLY A 90 -2.21 -2.35 -5.90
CA GLY A 90 -1.90 -2.13 -7.31
C GLY A 90 -2.82 -1.09 -7.97
N ALA A 91 -4.13 -1.17 -7.72
CA ALA A 91 -5.09 -0.18 -8.21
C ALA A 91 -4.81 1.21 -7.62
N MET A 92 -4.48 1.27 -6.32
CA MET A 92 -4.18 2.53 -5.65
C MET A 92 -2.82 3.12 -6.08
N LEU A 93 -1.83 2.28 -6.36
CA LEU A 93 -0.58 2.72 -6.99
C LEU A 93 -0.88 3.40 -8.33
N ALA A 94 -1.64 2.74 -9.20
CA ALA A 94 -2.02 3.30 -10.49
C ALA A 94 -2.81 4.62 -10.34
N TYR A 95 -3.73 4.67 -9.37
CA TYR A 95 -4.48 5.88 -9.05
C TYR A 95 -3.59 7.03 -8.59
N CYS A 96 -2.65 6.79 -7.68
CA CYS A 96 -1.71 7.79 -7.19
C CYS A 96 -0.73 8.28 -8.27
N VAL A 97 -0.27 7.38 -9.14
CA VAL A 97 0.53 7.74 -10.33
C VAL A 97 -0.29 8.65 -11.24
N LYS A 98 -1.53 8.28 -11.56
CA LYS A 98 -2.43 9.12 -12.36
C LYS A 98 -2.62 10.49 -11.72
N ARG A 99 -2.94 10.55 -10.42
CA ARG A 99 -3.03 11.82 -9.67
C ARG A 99 -1.77 12.68 -9.80
N THR A 100 -0.60 12.05 -9.72
CA THR A 100 0.69 12.76 -9.83
C THR A 100 0.91 13.35 -11.23
N LEU A 101 0.50 12.63 -12.27
CA LEU A 101 0.61 13.08 -13.66
C LEU A 101 -0.39 14.20 -13.99
N ASP A 102 -1.61 14.10 -13.45
CA ASP A 102 -2.70 15.06 -13.69
C ASP A 102 -2.47 16.41 -12.97
N VAL A 103 -1.70 16.42 -11.88
CA VAL A 103 -1.32 17.64 -11.16
C VAL A 103 -0.33 18.45 -11.98
N LYS A 104 -0.58 19.75 -12.14
CA LYS A 104 0.41 20.68 -12.68
C LYS A 104 1.48 20.96 -11.63
N GLN A 105 2.74 20.86 -12.03
CA GLN A 105 3.84 21.29 -11.18
C GLN A 105 3.87 22.83 -11.15
N ASP A 106 4.01 23.39 -9.97
CA ASP A 106 4.37 24.80 -9.79
C ASP A 106 5.83 24.84 -9.34
N ASP A 107 6.69 25.47 -10.14
CA ASP A 107 8.14 25.54 -9.87
C ASP A 107 8.47 26.48 -8.69
N THR A 108 7.49 27.23 -8.19
CA THR A 108 7.63 28.14 -7.04
C THR A 108 7.20 27.53 -5.72
N ASP A 109 6.59 26.33 -5.73
CA ASP A 109 6.10 25.65 -4.53
C ASP A 109 6.86 24.33 -4.28
N TRP A 110 7.49 24.20 -3.09
CA TRP A 110 8.27 23.03 -2.70
C TRP A 110 7.83 22.48 -1.33
N PRO A 111 7.51 21.18 -1.20
CA PRO A 111 7.72 20.10 -2.18
C PRO A 111 6.67 20.05 -3.31
N GLY A 112 5.76 21.03 -3.35
CA GLY A 112 4.82 21.24 -4.45
C GLY A 112 3.65 20.26 -4.45
N PRO A 113 2.62 20.52 -5.28
CA PRO A 113 1.35 19.80 -5.25
C PRO A 113 1.47 18.32 -5.69
N LYS A 114 2.56 17.93 -6.36
CA LYS A 114 2.84 16.54 -6.75
C LYS A 114 3.36 15.67 -5.62
N ALA A 115 3.88 16.26 -4.54
CA ALA A 115 4.56 15.52 -3.48
C ALA A 115 3.63 14.50 -2.81
N TRP A 116 2.44 14.93 -2.39
CA TRP A 116 1.46 14.07 -1.71
C TRP A 116 1.03 12.85 -2.52
N PRO A 117 0.53 12.99 -3.77
CA PRO A 117 0.15 11.82 -4.56
C PRO A 117 1.37 10.96 -4.93
N ALA A 118 2.56 11.52 -5.12
CA ALA A 118 3.77 10.75 -5.41
C ALA A 118 4.21 9.92 -4.19
N THR A 119 4.23 10.50 -3.00
CA THR A 119 4.55 9.80 -1.75
C THR A 119 3.54 8.69 -1.49
N MET A 120 2.25 8.94 -1.68
CA MET A 120 1.22 7.91 -1.52
C MET A 120 1.35 6.80 -2.58
N GLY A 121 1.80 7.15 -3.79
CA GLY A 121 2.18 6.20 -4.83
C GLY A 121 3.32 5.30 -4.36
N LEU A 122 4.39 5.87 -3.80
CA LEU A 122 5.51 5.09 -3.25
C LEU A 122 5.07 4.16 -2.12
N ILE A 123 4.22 4.64 -1.20
CA ILE A 123 3.67 3.81 -0.11
C ILE A 123 2.83 2.67 -0.69
N SER A 124 2.00 2.94 -1.70
CA SER A 124 1.20 1.91 -2.39
C SER A 124 2.07 0.90 -3.13
N PHE A 125 3.21 1.32 -3.69
CA PHE A 125 4.21 0.41 -4.26
C PHE A 125 4.81 -0.51 -3.20
N PHE A 126 5.16 0.01 -2.01
CA PHE A 126 5.63 -0.85 -0.93
C PHE A 126 4.56 -1.84 -0.47
N ALA A 127 3.31 -1.40 -0.30
CA ALA A 127 2.20 -2.29 0.04
C ALA A 127 2.00 -3.39 -1.02
N LEU A 128 2.09 -3.05 -2.32
CA LEU A 128 2.04 -4.03 -3.40
C LEU A 128 3.15 -5.08 -3.27
N ASN A 129 4.39 -4.65 -3.01
CA ASN A 129 5.53 -5.56 -2.84
C ASN A 129 5.36 -6.49 -1.62
N VAL A 130 4.70 -6.03 -0.56
CA VAL A 130 4.38 -6.83 0.62
C VAL A 130 3.44 -7.97 0.24
N PHE A 131 2.36 -7.67 -0.49
CA PHE A 131 1.42 -8.72 -0.93
C PHE A 131 2.02 -9.66 -1.98
N ILE A 132 2.92 -9.19 -2.86
CA ILE A 132 3.68 -10.07 -3.77
C ILE A 132 4.54 -11.05 -2.97
N GLN A 133 5.27 -10.55 -1.96
CA GLN A 133 6.12 -11.40 -1.12
C GLN A 133 5.29 -12.40 -0.31
N ALA A 134 4.14 -11.97 0.22
CA ALA A 134 3.20 -12.84 0.91
C ALA A 134 2.71 -13.98 0.02
N LEU A 135 2.25 -13.67 -1.20
CA LEU A 135 1.81 -14.69 -2.16
C LEU A 135 2.92 -15.66 -2.53
N ARG A 136 4.15 -15.18 -2.70
CA ARG A 136 5.31 -16.04 -2.98
C ARG A 136 5.68 -16.95 -1.80
N ALA A 137 5.31 -16.60 -0.58
CA ALA A 137 5.55 -17.45 0.59
C ALA A 137 4.48 -18.54 0.77
N GLU A 138 3.29 -18.37 0.17
CA GLU A 138 2.18 -19.33 0.21
C GLU A 138 2.20 -20.36 -0.94
N LEU A 139 2.96 -20.10 -2.01
CA LEU A 139 3.08 -20.94 -3.21
C LEU A 139 4.34 -21.81 -3.17
#